data_AF-M9R9Y7-F1
#
_entry.id   AF-M9R9Y7-F1
#
_cell.length_a   1.000
_cell.length_b   1.000
_cell.length_c   1.000
_cell.angle_alpha   90.00
_cell.angle_beta   90.00
_cell.angle_gamma   90.00
#
_symmetry.space_group_name_H-M   'P 1'
#
loop_
_entity.id
_entity.type
_entity.pdbx_description
1 polymer ?
#
loop_
_entity_poly.entity_id
_entity_poly.type
_entity_poly.pdbx_seq_one_letter_code
_entity_poly.pdbx_strand_id
1 'polypeptide(L)'
;MVQEYEAQHRPATEEETELLRNEDFQTRILANTRVENFSRQSQKILNVLASMRIVVARPDNPKKTFIVASNPVARFEDHPSQPIGEPGVELWTTMSPTLAVGFVAVDMKDSNMSLSNHLVRKLNTCLTLNSHAIAGNSEKLISSLTASEW
;
A
#
# COMPACT_ATOMS: atom_id res chain seq x y z
N MET A 1 -22.10 -20.53 -6.82
CA MET A 1 -22.23 -19.44 -7.82
C MET A 1 -23.60 -19.39 -8.50
N VAL A 2 -24.01 -20.35 -9.35
CA VAL A 2 -25.37 -20.31 -9.97
C VAL A 2 -26.48 -20.38 -8.92
N GLN A 3 -26.40 -21.36 -8.00
CA GLN A 3 -27.36 -21.48 -6.90
C GLN A 3 -27.39 -20.27 -5.96
N GLU A 4 -26.27 -19.56 -5.79
CA GLU A 4 -26.20 -18.34 -4.97
C GLU A 4 -26.84 -17.15 -5.69
N TYR A 5 -26.65 -17.02 -7.02
CA TYR A 5 -27.29 -16.01 -7.84
C TYR A 5 -28.81 -16.18 -7.84
N GLU A 6 -29.30 -17.41 -8.02
CA GLU A 6 -30.74 -17.70 -7.99
C GLU A 6 -31.36 -17.52 -6.60
N ALA A 7 -30.60 -17.75 -5.53
CA ALA A 7 -31.06 -17.52 -4.15
C ALA A 7 -31.20 -16.04 -3.79
N GLN A 8 -30.41 -15.15 -4.41
CA GLN A 8 -30.44 -13.71 -4.13
C GLN A 8 -31.23 -12.90 -5.16
N HIS A 9 -31.49 -13.46 -6.33
CA HIS A 9 -32.10 -12.76 -7.45
C HIS A 9 -33.19 -13.59 -8.13
N ARG A 10 -33.14 -13.67 -9.47
CA ARG A 10 -34.09 -14.37 -10.32
C ARG A 10 -33.46 -15.68 -10.83
N PRO A 11 -34.26 -16.63 -11.32
CA PRO A 11 -33.74 -17.80 -12.03
C PRO A 11 -32.79 -17.37 -13.16
N ALA A 12 -31.66 -18.05 -13.27
CA ALA A 12 -30.68 -17.78 -14.31
C ALA A 12 -31.20 -18.28 -15.66
N THR A 13 -30.97 -17.54 -16.73
CA THR A 13 -31.22 -18.05 -18.09
C THR A 13 -30.18 -19.11 -18.47
N GLU A 14 -30.45 -19.93 -19.50
CA GLU A 14 -29.49 -20.93 -19.97
C GLU A 14 -28.15 -20.30 -20.36
N GLU A 15 -28.16 -19.16 -21.05
CA GLU A 15 -26.96 -18.41 -21.40
C GLU A 15 -26.19 -17.91 -20.16
N GLU A 16 -26.90 -17.40 -19.14
CA GLU A 16 -26.30 -16.97 -17.87
C GLU A 16 -25.69 -18.17 -17.11
N THR A 17 -26.32 -19.34 -17.21
CA THR A 17 -25.88 -20.56 -16.55
C THR A 17 -24.61 -21.12 -17.19
N GLU A 18 -24.49 -21.09 -18.52
CA GLU A 18 -23.26 -21.45 -19.23
C GLU A 18 -22.13 -20.47 -18.93
N LEU A 19 -22.40 -19.16 -18.96
CA LEU A 19 -21.41 -18.13 -18.63
C LEU A 19 -20.90 -18.28 -17.19
N LEU A 20 -21.79 -18.50 -16.22
CA LEU A 20 -21.43 -18.71 -14.82
C LEU A 20 -20.73 -20.04 -14.55
N ARG A 21 -20.77 -21.00 -15.48
CA ARG A 21 -20.00 -22.27 -15.39
C ARG A 21 -18.63 -22.18 -16.07
N ASN A 22 -18.37 -21.15 -16.87
CA ASN A 22 -17.09 -20.96 -17.55
C ASN A 22 -16.03 -20.44 -16.55
N GLU A 23 -14.95 -21.22 -16.38
CA GLU A 23 -13.85 -20.89 -15.45
C GLU A 23 -13.12 -19.58 -15.80
N ASP A 24 -12.96 -19.25 -17.08
CA ASP A 24 -12.34 -17.99 -17.52
C ASP A 24 -13.24 -16.80 -17.16
N PHE A 25 -14.55 -16.96 -17.32
CA PHE A 25 -15.52 -15.94 -16.94
C PHE A 25 -15.52 -15.71 -15.43
N GLN A 26 -15.51 -16.78 -14.64
CA GLN A 26 -15.42 -16.69 -13.17
C GLN A 26 -14.14 -16.00 -12.72
N THR A 27 -13.00 -16.36 -13.31
CA THR A 27 -11.70 -15.76 -12.99
C THR A 27 -11.69 -14.27 -13.31
N ARG A 28 -12.27 -13.89 -14.46
CA ARG A 28 -12.41 -12.48 -14.87
C ARG A 28 -13.36 -11.71 -13.94
N ILE A 29 -14.49 -12.29 -13.55
CA ILE A 29 -15.43 -11.68 -12.60
C ILE A 29 -14.74 -11.50 -11.25
N LEU A 30 -14.01 -12.48 -10.72
CA LEU A 30 -13.29 -12.36 -9.45
C LEU A 30 -12.21 -11.28 -9.52
N ALA A 31 -11.48 -11.19 -10.62
CA ALA A 31 -10.49 -10.13 -10.84
C ALA A 31 -11.16 -8.74 -10.91
N ASN A 32 -12.27 -8.62 -11.65
CA ASN A 32 -13.00 -7.36 -11.80
C ASN A 32 -13.70 -6.94 -10.51
N THR A 33 -14.21 -7.90 -9.74
CA THR A 33 -14.84 -7.66 -8.43
C THR A 33 -13.83 -7.14 -7.42
N ARG A 34 -12.55 -7.57 -7.49
CA ARG A 34 -11.49 -6.95 -6.68
C ARG A 34 -11.28 -5.49 -7.09
N VAL A 35 -11.18 -5.20 -8.38
CA VAL A 35 -11.02 -3.83 -8.91
C VAL A 35 -12.22 -2.94 -8.55
N GLU A 36 -13.44 -3.46 -8.63
CA GLU A 36 -14.67 -2.74 -8.28
C GLU A 36 -14.83 -2.54 -6.77
N ASN A 37 -14.41 -3.50 -5.94
CA ASN A 37 -14.36 -3.29 -4.50
C ASN A 37 -13.27 -2.27 -4.11
N PHE A 38 -12.16 -2.19 -4.87
CA PHE A 38 -11.19 -1.10 -4.74
C PHE A 38 -11.77 0.25 -5.21
N SER A 39 -12.70 0.28 -6.17
CA SER A 39 -13.36 1.52 -6.60
C SER A 39 -14.45 2.00 -5.62
N ARG A 40 -14.99 1.11 -4.77
CA ARG A 40 -15.84 1.45 -3.61
C ARG A 40 -15.06 2.04 -2.43
N GLN A 41 -13.89 2.63 -2.66
CA GLN A 41 -13.22 3.42 -1.64
C GLN A 41 -14.09 4.62 -1.24
N SER A 42 -14.12 4.92 0.06
CA SER A 42 -14.84 6.08 0.58
C SER A 42 -14.36 7.35 -0.13
N GLN A 43 -15.27 8.03 -0.85
CA GLN A 43 -14.96 9.28 -1.56
C GLN A 43 -14.30 10.31 -0.62
N LYS A 44 -14.65 10.28 0.67
CA LYS A 44 -14.03 11.11 1.69
C LYS A 44 -12.52 10.84 1.81
N ILE A 45 -12.11 9.57 1.86
CA ILE A 45 -10.69 9.18 1.94
C ILE A 45 -9.94 9.57 0.67
N LEU A 46 -10.54 9.31 -0.50
CA LEU A 46 -9.93 9.70 -1.78
C LEU A 46 -9.76 11.21 -1.90
N ASN A 47 -10.74 11.99 -1.46
CA ASN A 47 -10.63 13.45 -1.45
C ASN A 47 -9.53 13.93 -0.50
N VAL A 48 -9.38 13.30 0.68
CA VAL A 48 -8.26 13.60 1.59
C VAL A 48 -6.93 13.26 0.92
N LEU A 49 -6.76 12.06 0.37
CA LEU A 49 -5.52 11.66 -0.31
C LEU A 49 -5.20 12.56 -1.50
N ALA A 50 -6.21 12.96 -2.27
CA ALA A 50 -6.07 13.89 -3.40
C ALA A 50 -5.67 15.31 -2.94
N SER A 51 -6.03 15.70 -1.72
CA SER A 51 -5.59 16.96 -1.13
C SER A 51 -4.17 16.91 -0.58
N MET A 52 -3.63 15.73 -0.31
CA MET A 52 -2.26 15.57 0.19
C MET A 52 -1.23 15.75 -0.92
N ARG A 53 -0.02 16.16 -0.55
CA ARG A 53 1.08 16.30 -1.48
C ARG A 53 1.83 14.98 -1.64
N ILE A 54 2.10 14.61 -2.89
CA ILE A 54 2.98 13.48 -3.21
C ILE A 54 4.43 13.97 -3.19
N VAL A 55 5.26 13.29 -2.41
CA VAL A 55 6.71 13.51 -2.32
C VAL A 55 7.44 12.25 -2.74
N VAL A 56 8.52 12.45 -3.48
CA VAL A 56 9.46 11.41 -3.88
C VAL A 56 10.72 11.59 -3.03
N ALA A 57 11.15 10.51 -2.39
CA ALA A 57 12.28 10.54 -1.48
C ALA A 57 13.38 9.56 -1.88
N ARG A 58 14.63 9.96 -1.64
CA ARG A 58 15.83 9.12 -1.81
C ARG A 58 16.67 9.11 -0.54
N PRO A 59 17.45 8.07 -0.24
CA PRO A 59 18.41 8.12 0.86
C PRO A 59 19.48 9.20 0.60
N ASP A 60 19.79 10.03 1.60
CA ASP A 60 20.92 10.99 1.54
C ASP A 60 22.24 10.26 1.29
N ASN A 61 22.38 9.11 1.93
CA ASN A 61 23.57 8.29 1.85
C ASN A 61 23.35 7.18 0.82
N PRO A 62 24.15 7.12 -0.26
CA PRO A 62 23.99 6.10 -1.30
C PRO A 62 24.27 4.68 -0.80
N LYS A 63 24.89 4.51 0.38
CA LYS A 63 25.10 3.20 1.01
C LYS A 63 23.89 2.69 1.79
N LYS A 64 22.85 3.52 1.98
CA LYS A 64 21.60 3.12 2.62
C LYS A 64 20.57 2.82 1.55
N THR A 65 19.77 1.79 1.78
CA THR A 65 18.76 1.34 0.85
C THR A 65 17.43 1.07 1.55
N PHE A 66 16.35 1.22 0.81
CA PHE A 66 15.03 0.78 1.23
C PHE A 66 14.83 -0.71 0.97
N ILE A 67 14.00 -1.33 1.80
CA ILE A 67 13.40 -2.65 1.51
C ILE A 67 12.07 -2.46 0.80
N VAL A 68 11.53 -3.51 0.20
CA VAL A 68 10.10 -3.61 -0.14
C VAL A 68 9.44 -4.63 0.77
N ALA A 69 8.16 -4.47 1.05
CA ALA A 69 7.46 -5.27 2.05
C ALA A 69 6.05 -5.65 1.58
N SER A 70 5.52 -6.77 2.05
CA SER A 70 4.22 -7.29 1.62
C SER A 70 3.03 -6.45 2.08
N ASN A 71 3.20 -5.67 3.15
CA ASN A 71 2.30 -4.59 3.53
C ASN A 71 3.03 -3.25 3.32
N PRO A 72 2.91 -2.63 2.13
CA PRO A 72 3.87 -1.65 1.64
C PRO A 72 3.64 -0.23 2.18
N VAL A 73 2.77 -0.03 3.18
CA VAL A 73 2.45 1.30 3.70
C VAL A 73 2.96 1.46 5.12
N ALA A 74 3.96 2.33 5.28
CA ALA A 74 4.39 2.85 6.58
C ALA A 74 3.61 4.12 6.89
N ARG A 75 2.98 4.16 8.07
CA ARG A 75 2.27 5.33 8.58
C ARG A 75 3.09 5.97 9.69
N PHE A 76 3.35 7.26 9.57
CA PHE A 76 3.90 8.07 10.64
C PHE A 76 2.88 9.10 11.09
N GLU A 77 2.80 9.29 12.40
CA GLU A 77 1.90 10.24 13.03
C GLU A 77 2.61 10.82 14.26
N ASP A 78 2.45 12.12 14.49
CA ASP A 78 2.98 12.79 15.69
C ASP A 78 2.19 12.40 16.95
N HIS A 79 0.89 12.12 16.76
CA HIS A 79 -0.01 11.67 17.81
C HIS A 79 -0.74 10.37 17.42
N PRO A 80 -0.95 9.44 18.36
CA PRO A 80 -1.66 8.20 18.08
C PRO A 80 -3.05 8.47 17.48
N SER A 81 -3.38 7.76 16.40
CA SER A 81 -4.70 7.83 15.72
C SER A 81 -5.04 9.19 15.10
N GLN A 82 -4.04 10.02 14.78
CA GLN A 82 -4.27 11.31 14.15
C GLN A 82 -4.89 11.16 12.74
N PRO A 83 -5.91 11.94 12.34
CA PRO A 83 -6.53 11.78 11.03
C PRO A 83 -5.58 11.95 9.83
N ILE A 84 -5.77 11.12 8.78
CA ILE A 84 -5.04 11.29 7.51
C ILE A 84 -5.35 12.68 6.94
N GLY A 85 -4.32 13.34 6.40
CA GLY A 85 -4.43 14.67 5.80
C GLY A 85 -4.18 15.83 6.77
N GLU A 86 -4.10 15.56 8.08
CA GLU A 86 -3.65 16.55 9.05
C GLU A 86 -2.11 16.72 9.03
N PRO A 87 -1.61 17.92 9.36
CA PRO A 87 -0.18 18.12 9.61
C PRO A 87 0.33 17.15 10.68
N GLY A 88 1.45 16.48 10.41
CA GLY A 88 2.01 15.47 11.30
C GLY A 88 1.66 14.02 10.94
N VAL A 89 0.76 13.80 9.96
CA VAL A 89 0.49 12.45 9.41
C VAL A 89 1.10 12.28 8.03
N GLU A 90 1.91 11.23 7.90
CA GLU A 90 2.56 10.86 6.66
C GLU A 90 2.31 9.38 6.32
N LEU A 91 2.14 9.10 5.03
CA LEU A 91 2.03 7.74 4.52
C LEU A 91 3.15 7.50 3.52
N TRP A 92 3.90 6.41 3.67
CA TRP A 92 5.06 6.13 2.85
C TRP A 92 5.02 4.72 2.28
N THR A 93 5.48 4.57 1.05
CA THR A 93 5.76 3.29 0.41
C THR A 93 7.14 3.33 -0.23
N THR A 94 7.82 2.19 -0.26
CA THR A 94 9.11 2.03 -0.93
C THR A 94 8.91 1.31 -2.25
N MET A 95 9.47 1.88 -3.30
CA MET A 95 9.29 1.38 -4.67
C MET A 95 10.54 0.63 -5.15
N SER A 96 11.72 1.06 -4.67
CA SER A 96 13.00 0.47 -5.02
C SER A 96 14.02 0.72 -3.89
N PRO A 97 15.21 0.11 -3.95
CA PRO A 97 16.27 0.35 -2.97
C PRO A 97 16.65 1.83 -2.80
N THR A 98 16.35 2.70 -3.77
CA THR A 98 16.73 4.12 -3.77
C THR A 98 15.54 5.08 -3.82
N LEU A 99 14.31 4.56 -3.85
CA LEU A 99 13.12 5.37 -4.07
C LEU A 99 12.00 5.01 -3.10
N ALA A 100 11.54 6.03 -2.38
CA ALA A 100 10.29 6.00 -1.63
C ALA A 100 9.34 7.07 -2.15
N VAL A 101 8.04 6.84 -2.00
CA VAL A 101 6.98 7.79 -2.33
C VAL A 101 6.14 7.97 -1.09
N GLY A 102 5.80 9.20 -0.76
CA GLY A 102 4.99 9.52 0.39
C GLY A 102 3.86 10.50 0.09
N PHE A 103 2.79 10.39 0.85
CA PHE A 103 1.78 11.41 1.00
C PHE A 103 2.07 12.19 2.28
N VAL A 104 2.26 13.50 2.15
CA VAL A 104 2.53 14.41 3.26
C VAL A 104 1.54 15.59 3.22
N ALA A 105 1.45 16.32 4.33
CA ALA A 105 0.64 17.54 4.39
C ALA A 105 1.12 18.60 3.36
N VAL A 106 0.20 19.47 2.95
CA VAL A 106 0.32 20.37 1.78
C VAL A 106 1.48 21.37 1.90
N ASP A 107 1.92 21.69 3.11
CA ASP A 107 2.82 22.82 3.38
C ASP A 107 4.30 22.55 3.01
N MET A 108 4.63 21.32 2.59
CA MET A 108 5.97 20.97 2.10
C MET A 108 6.24 21.62 0.73
N LYS A 109 7.31 22.43 0.62
CA LYS A 109 7.63 23.17 -0.62
C LYS A 109 8.22 22.28 -1.74
N ASP A 110 8.99 21.26 -1.39
CA ASP A 110 9.73 20.44 -2.35
C ASP A 110 9.09 19.06 -2.54
N SER A 111 8.91 18.66 -3.81
CA SER A 111 8.40 17.32 -4.16
C SER A 111 9.50 16.25 -4.14
N ASN A 112 10.77 16.66 -4.06
CA ASN A 112 11.92 15.78 -3.98
C ASN A 112 12.59 15.97 -2.63
N MET A 113 12.69 14.88 -1.89
CA MET A 113 13.23 14.84 -0.54
C MET A 113 14.43 13.93 -0.48
N SER A 114 15.39 14.29 0.34
CA SER A 114 16.48 13.38 0.70
C SER A 114 16.27 12.98 2.17
N LEU A 115 16.29 11.67 2.45
CA LEU A 115 16.04 11.09 3.76
C LEU A 115 17.34 10.73 4.46
N SER A 116 17.47 11.21 5.70
CA SER A 116 18.58 10.86 6.57
C SER A 116 18.64 9.36 6.87
N ASN A 117 19.82 8.86 7.25
CA ASN A 117 20.03 7.44 7.59
C ASN A 117 19.03 6.92 8.63
N HIS A 118 18.67 7.75 9.62
CA HIS A 118 17.72 7.41 10.66
C HIS A 118 16.30 7.24 10.11
N LEU A 119 15.85 8.14 9.22
CA LEU A 119 14.52 8.05 8.61
C LEU A 119 14.42 6.84 7.67
N VAL A 120 15.46 6.55 6.88
CA VAL A 120 15.53 5.34 6.05
C VAL A 120 15.40 4.08 6.92
N ARG A 121 16.11 4.03 8.06
CA ARG A 121 16.01 2.89 8.99
C ARG A 121 14.62 2.81 9.65
N LYS A 122 14.05 3.93 10.10
CA LYS A 122 12.70 3.99 10.69
C LYS A 122 11.66 3.45 9.72
N LEU A 123 11.74 3.85 8.46
CA LEU A 123 10.84 3.43 7.39
C LEU A 123 10.96 1.95 7.09
N ASN A 124 12.18 1.43 6.91
CA ASN A 124 12.39 -0.01 6.76
C ASN A 124 11.88 -0.81 7.96
N THR A 125 12.10 -0.32 9.19
CA THR A 125 11.65 -1.00 10.42
C THR A 125 10.13 -1.04 10.49
N CYS A 126 9.46 0.08 10.21
CA CYS A 126 8.00 0.16 10.18
C CYS A 126 7.39 -0.80 9.14
N LEU A 127 7.98 -0.84 7.94
CA LEU A 127 7.56 -1.76 6.89
C LEU A 127 7.76 -3.23 7.29
N THR A 128 8.89 -3.56 7.92
CA THR A 128 9.15 -4.91 8.44
C THR A 128 8.11 -5.32 9.48
N LEU A 129 7.87 -4.50 10.52
CA LEU A 129 6.94 -4.81 11.60
C LEU A 129 5.50 -5.05 11.12
N ASN A 130 5.10 -4.36 10.05
CA ASN A 130 3.74 -4.44 9.52
C ASN A 130 3.58 -5.54 8.44
N SER A 131 4.64 -6.27 8.09
CA SER A 131 4.68 -7.17 6.94
C SER A 131 5.11 -8.58 7.29
N HIS A 132 4.50 -9.56 6.61
CA HIS A 132 4.89 -10.97 6.73
C HIS A 132 6.07 -11.36 5.85
N ALA A 133 6.37 -10.56 4.83
CA ALA A 133 7.48 -10.80 3.92
C ALA A 133 8.13 -9.47 3.54
N ILE A 134 9.46 -9.48 3.49
CA ILE A 134 10.27 -8.34 3.05
C ILE A 134 11.32 -8.80 2.05
N ALA A 135 11.73 -7.91 1.17
CA ALA A 135 12.83 -8.14 0.24
C ALA A 135 13.71 -6.88 0.13
N GLY A 136 14.99 -7.08 -0.15
CA GLY A 136 15.96 -6.00 -0.28
C GLY A 136 17.25 -6.47 -0.94
N ASN A 137 18.07 -5.53 -1.40
CA ASN A 137 19.32 -5.81 -2.08
C ASN A 137 20.53 -5.99 -1.14
N SER A 138 20.32 -5.90 0.17
CA SER A 138 21.38 -5.97 1.18
C SER A 138 21.04 -7.01 2.24
N GLU A 139 21.74 -8.14 2.20
CA GLU A 139 21.60 -9.21 3.18
C GLU A 139 21.85 -8.72 4.62
N LYS A 140 22.84 -7.85 4.81
CA LYS A 140 23.15 -7.23 6.11
C LYS A 140 21.98 -6.40 6.64
N LEU A 141 21.31 -5.66 5.77
CA LEU A 141 20.13 -4.87 6.15
C LEU A 141 18.97 -5.79 6.55
N ILE A 142 18.66 -6.80 5.72
CA ILE A 142 17.58 -7.75 5.99
C ILE A 142 17.82 -8.48 7.30
N SER A 143 19.02 -9.03 7.50
CA SER A 143 19.40 -9.71 8.74
C SER A 143 19.30 -8.80 9.96
N SER A 144 19.68 -7.53 9.80
CA SER A 144 19.58 -6.54 10.88
C SER A 144 18.14 -6.15 11.21
N LEU A 145 17.21 -6.22 10.25
CA LEU A 145 15.79 -5.91 10.48
C LEU A 145 15.08 -7.09 11.15
N THR A 146 15.31 -8.31 10.67
CA THR A 146 14.72 -9.53 11.25
C THR A 146 15.29 -9.86 12.63
N ALA A 147 16.56 -9.55 12.89
CA ALA A 147 17.16 -9.71 14.21
C ALA A 147 16.63 -8.71 15.26
N SER A 148 15.93 -7.66 14.82
CA SER A 148 15.36 -6.65 15.73
C SER A 148 13.99 -7.06 16.31
N GLU A 149 13.51 -8.28 16.04
CA GLU A 149 12.17 -8.76 16.46
C GLU A 149 12.16 -9.64 17.72
N TRP A 150 12.54 -9.13 18.90
CA TRP A 150 12.11 -9.71 20.20
C TRP A 150 12.10 -8.62 21.27
#